data_AF-A0A1W5D6F7-F1
#
_entry.id   AF-A0A1W5D6F7-F1
#
_cell.length_a   1.000
_cell.length_b   1.000
_cell.length_c   1.000
_cell.angle_alpha   90.00
_cell.angle_beta   90.00
_cell.angle_gamma   90.00
#
_symmetry.space_group_name_H-M   'P 1'
#
loop_
_entity.id
_entity.type
_entity.pdbx_description
1 polymer ?
#
loop_
_entity_poly.entity_id
_entity_poly.type
_entity_poly.pdbx_seq_one_letter_code
_entity_poly.pdbx_strand_id
1 'polypeptide(L)'
;MFGNALQAASSRDHDQVVQMLLDKGADVNAQGGMYGNALQAASLTNHDQVVQMLLDKGADVNAQVVQMLLDKGADVNAQGGICC
;
A
#
# COMPACT_ATOMS: atom_id res chain seq x y z
N MET A 1 14.92 -3.21 -1.14
CA MET A 1 15.31 -3.80 0.16
C MET A 1 14.29 -3.35 1.20
N PHE A 2 13.66 -4.28 1.92
CA PHE A 2 12.64 -3.97 2.92
C PHE A 2 13.30 -3.53 4.24
N GLY A 3 12.75 -2.52 4.90
CA GLY A 3 13.29 -2.00 6.17
C GLY A 3 12.64 -2.59 7.41
N ASN A 4 11.49 -3.25 7.28
CA ASN A 4 10.84 -3.94 8.38
C ASN A 4 10.07 -5.19 7.93
N ALA A 5 9.72 -6.04 8.89
CA ALA A 5 9.02 -7.29 8.63
C ALA A 5 7.61 -7.06 8.06
N LEU A 6 6.92 -5.99 8.48
CA LEU A 6 5.59 -5.64 8.03
C LEU A 6 5.59 -5.30 6.53
N GLN A 7 6.57 -4.53 6.07
CA GLN A 7 6.76 -4.16 4.67
C GLN A 7 7.07 -5.36 3.77
N ALA A 8 7.92 -6.28 4.25
CA ALA A 8 8.22 -7.50 3.51
C ALA A 8 6.97 -8.39 3.38
N ALA A 9 6.17 -8.53 4.45
CA ALA A 9 4.92 -9.27 4.44
C ALA A 9 3.87 -8.61 3.52
N SER A 10 3.75 -7.28 3.56
CA SER A 10 2.85 -6.49 2.73
C SER A 10 3.14 -6.62 1.23
N SER A 11 4.42 -6.73 0.84
CA SER A 11 4.83 -6.92 -0.56
C SER A 11 4.65 -8.33 -1.12
N ARG A 12 4.34 -9.33 -0.27
CA ARG A 12 4.34 -10.75 -0.65
C ARG A 12 2.96 -11.41 -0.56
N ASP A 13 1.90 -10.64 -0.32
CA ASP A 13 0.52 -11.13 -0.17
C ASP A 13 0.35 -12.06 1.05
N HIS A 14 1.15 -11.84 2.09
CA HIS A 14 1.13 -12.63 3.30
C HIS A 14 0.15 -12.04 4.32
N ASP A 15 -1.14 -11.96 3.98
CA ASP A 15 -2.19 -11.35 4.80
C ASP A 15 -2.18 -11.83 6.25
N GLN A 16 -2.04 -13.14 6.46
CA GLN A 16 -2.00 -13.73 7.81
C GLN A 16 -0.78 -13.27 8.61
N VAL A 17 0.36 -13.05 7.94
CA VAL A 17 1.58 -12.55 8.58
C VAL A 17 1.45 -11.07 8.89
N VAL A 18 0.84 -10.29 7.99
CA VAL A 18 0.54 -8.88 8.22
C VAL A 18 -0.38 -8.73 9.44
N GLN A 19 -1.47 -9.51 9.50
CA GLN A 19 -2.38 -9.54 10.63
C GLN A 19 -1.66 -9.90 11.93
N MET A 20 -0.85 -10.97 11.91
CA MET A 20 -0.11 -11.42 13.10
C MET A 20 0.88 -10.35 13.59
N LEU A 21 1.58 -9.66 12.69
CA LEU A 21 2.50 -8.59 13.05
C LEU A 21 1.76 -7.40 13.67
N LEU A 22 0.64 -6.99 13.08
CA LEU A 22 -0.20 -5.92 13.62
C LEU A 22 -0.77 -6.28 15.00
N ASP A 23 -1.22 -7.53 15.20
CA ASP A 23 -1.73 -8.00 16.49
C ASP A 23 -0.63 -8.12 17.56
N LYS A 24 0.63 -8.29 17.13
CA LYS A 24 1.81 -8.23 18.01
C LYS A 24 2.25 -6.79 18.33
N GLY A 25 1.54 -5.79 17.83
CA GLY A 25 1.85 -4.38 18.06
C GLY A 25 2.93 -3.84 17.13
N ALA A 26 3.09 -4.42 15.93
CA ALA A 26 3.93 -3.80 14.91
C ALA A 26 3.39 -2.41 14.57
N ASP A 27 4.31 -1.44 14.45
CA ASP A 27 3.96 -0.10 14.05
C ASP A 27 3.54 -0.10 12.56
N VAL A 28 2.25 0.15 12.34
CA VAL A 28 1.60 0.20 11.03
C VAL A 28 2.20 1.30 10.13
N ASN A 29 2.74 2.35 10.73
CA ASN A 29 3.34 3.49 10.05
C ASN A 29 4.87 3.41 10.00
N ALA A 30 5.46 2.30 10.44
CA ALA A 30 6.90 2.12 10.45
C ALA A 30 7.48 2.32 9.05
N GLN A 31 8.32 3.33 8.93
CA GLN A 31 9.08 3.61 7.72
C GLN A 31 10.37 2.79 7.72
N GLY A 32 10.75 2.28 6.55
CA GLY A 32 12.01 1.59 6.37
C GLY A 32 12.24 1.12 4.93
N GLY A 33 13.50 0.98 4.55
CA GLY A 33 13.88 0.47 3.25
C GLY A 33 13.51 1.42 2.10
N MET A 34 13.47 0.88 0.88
CA MET A 34 13.25 1.66 -0.34
C MET A 34 11.77 2.04 -0.57
N TYR A 35 10.83 1.24 -0.02
CA TYR A 35 9.40 1.41 -0.26
C TYR A 35 8.69 2.24 0.82
N GLY A 36 9.42 2.92 1.70
CA GLY A 36 8.85 3.70 2.80
C GLY A 36 8.11 2.83 3.82
N ASN A 37 6.78 2.83 3.86
CA ASN A 37 6.00 2.07 4.85
C ASN A 37 5.33 0.81 4.28
N ALA A 38 4.68 0.03 5.15
CA ALA A 38 3.97 -1.19 4.76
C ALA A 38 2.82 -0.94 3.78
N LEU A 39 2.11 0.19 3.96
CA LEU A 39 1.00 0.60 3.11
C LEU A 39 1.46 0.90 1.68
N GLN A 40 2.58 1.61 1.52
CA GLN A 40 3.21 1.88 0.24
C GLN A 40 3.68 0.60 -0.46
N ALA A 41 4.28 -0.33 0.29
CA ALA A 41 4.69 -1.62 -0.26
C ALA A 41 3.50 -2.45 -0.74
N ALA A 42 2.40 -2.51 0.03
CA ALA A 42 1.17 -3.20 -0.37
C ALA A 42 0.50 -2.54 -1.59
N SER A 43 0.50 -1.20 -1.64
CA SER A 43 -0.07 -0.45 -2.76
C SER A 43 0.71 -0.65 -4.05
N LEU A 44 2.05 -0.71 -4.00
CA LEU A 44 2.89 -0.97 -5.18
C LEU A 44 2.72 -2.39 -5.76
N THR A 45 2.24 -3.32 -4.96
CA THR A 45 2.03 -4.71 -5.38
C THR A 45 0.56 -5.03 -5.66
N ASN A 46 -0.33 -4.02 -5.66
CA ASN A 46 -1.78 -4.17 -5.85
C ASN A 46 -2.46 -5.15 -4.86
N HIS A 47 -2.00 -5.20 -3.61
CA HIS A 47 -2.60 -6.06 -2.58
C HIS A 47 -3.71 -5.32 -1.82
N ASP A 48 -4.90 -5.21 -2.43
CA ASP A 48 -6.05 -4.48 -1.88
C ASP A 48 -6.46 -4.98 -0.48
N GLN A 49 -6.35 -6.29 -0.20
CA GLN A 49 -6.69 -6.87 1.10
C GLN A 49 -5.74 -6.42 2.22
N VAL A 50 -4.43 -6.44 1.96
CA VAL A 50 -3.41 -5.91 2.87
C VAL A 50 -3.62 -4.42 3.11
N VAL A 51 -3.93 -3.66 2.05
CA VAL A 51 -4.20 -2.23 2.16
C VAL A 51 -5.38 -1.97 3.10
N GLN A 52 -6.49 -2.70 2.93
CA GLN A 52 -7.66 -2.54 3.80
C GLN A 52 -7.33 -2.87 5.26
N MET A 53 -6.60 -3.97 5.50
CA MET A 53 -6.21 -4.37 6.85
C MET A 53 -5.31 -3.34 7.55
N LEU A 54 -4.38 -2.73 6.81
CA LEU A 54 -3.52 -1.66 7.33
C LEU A 54 -4.33 -0.39 7.65
N LEU A 55 -5.28 -0.02 6.79
CA LEU A 55 -6.19 1.12 7.01
C LEU A 55 -7.07 0.89 8.25
N ASP A 56 -7.61 -0.32 8.41
CA ASP A 56 -8.44 -0.70 9.57
C ASP A 56 -7.64 -0.62 10.89
N LYS A 57 -6.31 -0.79 10.83
CA LYS A 57 -5.39 -0.62 11.98
C LYS A 57 -4.86 0.80 12.15
N GLY A 58 -5.35 1.77 11.36
CA GLY A 58 -5.00 3.18 11.49
C GLY A 58 -3.71 3.59 10.75
N ALA A 59 -3.38 2.92 9.64
CA ALA A 59 -2.32 3.38 8.75
C ALA A 59 -2.60 4.79 8.23
N ASP A 60 -1.58 5.64 8.18
CA ASP A 60 -1.70 6.99 7.68
C ASP A 60 -1.84 7.00 6.16
N VAL A 61 -3.03 7.39 5.71
CA VAL A 61 -3.43 7.46 4.29
C VAL A 61 -2.65 8.54 3.54
N ASN A 62 -2.06 9.52 4.24
CA ASN A 62 -1.21 10.53 3.60
C ASN A 62 0.03 9.92 2.95
N ALA A 63 0.48 8.76 3.43
CA ALA A 63 1.58 8.04 2.80
C ALA A 63 1.18 7.41 1.44
N GLN A 64 -0.12 7.39 1.10
CA GLN A 64 -0.71 6.58 0.05
C GLN A 64 -1.07 7.37 -1.23
N VAL A 65 -1.17 8.69 -1.15
CA VAL A 65 -1.94 9.47 -2.13
C VAL A 65 -1.33 9.53 -3.54
N VAL A 66 -0.02 9.34 -3.69
CA VAL A 66 0.64 9.49 -5.00
C VAL A 66 0.57 8.21 -5.84
N GLN A 67 0.56 7.02 -5.21
CA GLN A 67 0.67 5.76 -5.93
C GLN A 67 -0.69 5.09 -6.19
N MET A 68 -1.65 5.23 -5.25
CA MET A 68 -3.00 4.67 -5.44
C MET A 68 -3.76 5.30 -6.62
N LEU A 69 -3.47 6.57 -6.94
CA LEU A 69 -4.09 7.28 -8.06
C LEU A 69 -3.56 6.84 -9.43
N LEU A 70 -2.35 6.29 -9.51
CA LEU A 70 -1.71 5.95 -10.79
C LEU A 70 -2.09 4.54 -11.27
N ASP A 71 -2.33 3.59 -10.36
CA ASP A 71 -2.60 2.19 -10.75
C ASP A 71 -4.10 1.85 -10.92
N LYS A 72 -5.04 2.67 -10.40
CA LYS A 72 -6.50 2.43 -10.57
C LYS A 72 -7.14 2.98 -11.84
N GLY A 73 -6.37 3.45 -12.82
CA GLY A 73 -6.90 3.71 -14.17
C GLY A 73 -7.93 4.84 -14.24
N ALA A 74 -7.71 5.94 -13.52
CA ALA A 74 -8.13 7.22 -14.10
C ALA A 74 -7.20 7.44 -15.28
N ASP A 75 -7.69 7.23 -16.49
CA ASP A 75 -7.00 7.62 -17.72
C ASP A 75 -6.76 9.14 -17.66
N VAL A 76 -5.64 9.56 -17.08
CA VAL A 76 -5.25 10.98 -16.96
C VAL A 76 -4.88 11.58 -18.33
N ASN A 77 -5.02 10.80 -19.42
CA ASN A 77 -4.66 11.18 -20.77
C ASN A 77 -5.79 10.99 -21.80
N ALA A 78 -7.06 10.92 -21.36
CA ALA A 78 -8.22 11.01 -22.25
C ALA A 78 -8.40 12.44 -22.82
N GLN A 79 -7.41 12.92 -23.58
CA GLN A 79 -7.62 13.92 -24.63
C GLN A 79 -7.71 13.17 -25.95
N GLY A 80 -8.91 12.69 -26.26
CA GLY A 80 -9.15 11.81 -27.41
C GLY A 80 -10.46 12.09 -28.14
N GLY A 81 -10.77 13.37 -28.37
CA GLY A 81 -11.63 13.76 -29.49
C GLY A 81 -13.13 13.81 -29.21
N ILE A 82 -13.62 15.02 -28.96
CA ILE A 82 -14.81 15.51 -29.67
C ILE A 82 -14.56 15.31 -31.17
N CYS A 83 -15.30 14.41 -31.82
CA CYS A 83 -15.40 14.41 -33.28
C CYS A 83 -16.85 14.10 -33.67
N CYS A 84 -17.51 15.16 -34.13
CA CYS A 84 -18.79 15.29 -34.85
C CYS A 84 -19.98 14.41 -34.47
#